data_AF-A0A5C8CI87-F1
#
_entry.id   AF-A0A5C8CI87-F1
#
_cell.length_a   1.000
_cell.length_b   1.000
_cell.length_c   1.000
_cell.angle_alpha   90.00
_cell.angle_beta   90.00
_cell.angle_gamma   90.00
#
_symmetry.space_group_name_H-M   'P 1'
#
loop_
_entity.id
_entity.type
_entity.pdbx_description
1 polymer ?
#
loop_
_entity_poly.entity_id
_entity_poly.type
_entity_poly.pdbx_seq_one_letter_code
_entity_poly.pdbx_strand_id
1 'polypeptide(L)'
;MNIVIIHIGFAKYLIYVLRQIKITNPNSEIFLISDKENKKYSKYSTFVDISKIQSLESKSFKENYIHLGKSAPNYEMFCMLRWIILRDFMREYNIKECLHIDSDILIFSDLNKALNPFSNYKISLAHNLALTMHIKDIEILDEFSKYLLFKYTNENELNKLKDMYYKTERINNGVAGSISDMDISREFFSRVKEPIGDLSEIVNDSIFDSAIVYGEPEFEMLKKGKYKLKKIFFENKIPFCNYVLNGENKKIKFHSLHLLTWTKLFIKKLSNCKDLDFNPYFINIYREFTVFKSKIRKYINK
;
A
#
# COMPACT_ATOMS: atom_id res chain seq x y z
N MET A 1 0.09 -18.97 -4.38
CA MET A 1 -0.69 -17.73 -4.12
C MET A 1 -0.51 -16.76 -5.29
N ASN A 2 -1.56 -16.04 -5.69
CA ASN A 2 -1.45 -14.94 -6.65
C ASN A 2 -1.09 -13.64 -5.93
N ILE A 3 -0.24 -12.80 -6.53
CA ILE A 3 0.17 -11.51 -5.97
C ILE A 3 -0.19 -10.41 -6.96
N VAL A 4 -0.89 -9.38 -6.51
CA VAL A 4 -1.40 -8.33 -7.38
C VAL A 4 -0.85 -6.97 -6.96
N ILE A 5 -0.19 -6.28 -7.88
CA ILE A 5 0.29 -4.90 -7.71
C ILE A 5 -0.41 -4.03 -8.75
N ILE A 6 -0.98 -2.91 -8.30
CA ILE A 6 -1.61 -1.91 -9.16
C ILE A 6 -0.74 -0.66 -9.15
N HIS A 7 -0.17 -0.30 -10.30
CA HIS A 7 0.77 0.81 -10.41
C HIS A 7 0.70 1.49 -11.78
N ILE A 8 0.67 2.81 -11.81
CA ILE A 8 0.71 3.59 -13.06
C ILE A 8 2.04 4.33 -13.22
N GLY A 9 2.49 4.44 -14.45
CA GLY A 9 3.75 5.06 -14.82
C GLY A 9 4.96 4.20 -14.45
N PHE A 10 6.14 4.79 -14.65
CA PHE A 10 7.40 4.12 -14.36
C PHE A 10 7.98 4.54 -13.01
N ALA A 11 8.20 3.55 -12.14
CA ALA A 11 8.96 3.66 -10.91
C ALA A 11 10.20 2.76 -10.94
N LYS A 12 11.40 3.35 -10.91
CA LYS A 12 12.66 2.58 -10.90
C LYS A 12 12.73 1.60 -9.71
N TYR A 13 12.13 1.93 -8.58
CA TYR A 13 12.16 1.09 -7.39
C TYR A 13 11.34 -0.20 -7.53
N LEU A 14 10.29 -0.20 -8.36
CA LEU A 14 9.37 -1.33 -8.52
C LEU A 14 10.09 -2.58 -9.08
N ILE A 15 11.17 -2.41 -9.84
CA ILE A 15 12.01 -3.52 -10.29
C ILE A 15 12.55 -4.33 -9.10
N TYR A 16 12.97 -3.64 -8.03
CA TYR A 16 13.52 -4.29 -6.85
C TYR A 16 12.42 -5.01 -6.05
N VAL A 17 11.22 -4.44 -6.00
CA VAL A 17 10.05 -5.05 -5.36
C VAL A 17 9.67 -6.35 -6.08
N LEU A 18 9.44 -6.30 -7.40
CA LEU A 18 9.07 -7.47 -8.19
C LEU A 18 10.13 -8.58 -8.12
N ARG A 19 11.42 -8.21 -8.22
CA ARG A 19 12.52 -9.16 -8.09
C ARG A 19 12.55 -9.81 -6.70
N GLN A 20 12.35 -9.03 -5.64
CA GLN A 20 12.35 -9.51 -4.27
C GLN A 20 11.19 -10.49 -4.01
N ILE A 21 10.02 -10.23 -4.58
CA ILE A 21 8.88 -11.15 -4.52
C ILE A 21 9.22 -12.46 -5.23
N LYS A 22 9.78 -12.43 -6.46
CA LYS A 22 10.18 -13.67 -7.15
C LYS A 22 11.25 -14.49 -6.42
N ILE A 23 12.16 -13.84 -5.68
CA ILE A 23 13.16 -14.55 -4.86
C ILE A 23 12.48 -15.34 -3.73
N THR A 24 11.48 -14.75 -3.08
CA THR A 24 10.83 -15.33 -1.89
C THR A 24 9.63 -16.21 -2.23
N ASN A 25 9.03 -16.01 -3.40
CA ASN A 25 7.83 -16.66 -3.87
C ASN A 25 8.00 -17.07 -5.36
N PRO A 26 8.96 -17.96 -5.67
CA PRO A 26 9.33 -18.28 -7.05
C PRO A 26 8.18 -18.87 -7.89
N ASN A 27 7.28 -19.60 -7.24
CA ASN A 27 6.14 -20.27 -7.87
C ASN A 27 4.86 -19.42 -7.87
N SER A 28 4.87 -18.23 -7.27
CA SER A 28 3.70 -17.35 -7.25
C SER A 28 3.60 -16.57 -8.56
N GLU A 29 2.40 -16.47 -9.10
CA GLU A 29 2.11 -15.57 -10.22
C GLU A 29 2.03 -14.13 -9.69
N ILE A 30 2.70 -13.20 -10.39
CA ILE A 30 2.72 -11.80 -10.00
C ILE A 30 2.08 -11.00 -11.12
N PHE A 31 0.89 -10.47 -10.87
CA PHE A 31 0.18 -9.59 -11.79
C PHE A 31 0.55 -8.14 -11.50
N LEU A 32 1.05 -7.44 -12.53
CA LEU A 32 1.26 -6.00 -12.51
C LEU A 32 0.19 -5.34 -13.39
N ILE A 33 -0.86 -4.83 -12.75
CA ILE A 33 -1.91 -4.06 -13.40
C ILE A 33 -1.41 -2.63 -13.57
N SER A 34 -1.27 -2.19 -14.82
CA SER A 34 -0.62 -0.92 -15.13
C SER A 34 -1.15 -0.29 -16.41
N ASP A 35 -0.80 0.98 -16.64
CA ASP A 35 -1.14 1.77 -17.83
C ASP A 35 -0.23 1.45 -19.02
N LYS A 36 0.96 0.89 -18.79
CA LYS A 36 1.91 0.58 -19.86
C LYS A 36 2.81 -0.60 -19.53
N GLU A 37 3.02 -1.46 -20.51
CA GLU A 37 3.99 -2.55 -20.39
C GLU A 37 5.43 -2.00 -20.29
N ASN A 38 6.21 -2.60 -19.39
CA ASN A 38 7.64 -2.31 -19.26
C ASN A 38 8.46 -3.60 -19.26
N LYS A 39 9.33 -3.76 -20.25
CA LYS A 39 10.21 -4.95 -20.38
C LYS A 39 11.03 -5.27 -19.13
N LYS A 40 11.35 -4.30 -18.26
CA LYS A 40 12.09 -4.55 -17.01
C LYS A 40 11.18 -5.14 -15.92
N TYR A 41 9.90 -4.79 -15.91
CA TYR A 41 8.90 -5.37 -15.02
C TYR A 41 8.46 -6.75 -15.52
N SER A 42 8.23 -6.90 -16.83
CA SER A 42 7.78 -8.16 -17.45
C SER A 42 8.73 -9.34 -17.22
N LYS A 43 9.98 -9.10 -16.81
CA LYS A 43 10.93 -10.14 -16.36
C LYS A 43 10.50 -10.87 -15.09
N TYR A 44 9.65 -10.24 -14.28
CA TYR A 44 9.29 -10.71 -12.96
C TYR A 44 7.77 -10.77 -12.74
N SER A 45 6.96 -10.21 -13.64
CA SER A 45 5.51 -10.13 -13.50
C SER A 45 4.79 -10.26 -14.84
N THR A 46 3.57 -10.75 -14.81
CA THR A 46 2.62 -10.69 -15.92
C THR A 46 2.00 -9.29 -15.97
N PHE A 47 2.16 -8.60 -17.10
CA PHE A 47 1.54 -7.30 -17.33
C PHE A 47 0.05 -7.47 -17.62
N VAL A 48 -0.77 -6.67 -16.94
CA VAL A 48 -2.20 -6.57 -17.18
C VAL A 48 -2.52 -5.13 -17.52
N ASP A 49 -3.06 -4.91 -18.73
CA ASP A 49 -3.45 -3.59 -19.18
C ASP A 49 -4.71 -3.13 -18.44
N ILE A 50 -4.56 -2.10 -17.62
CA ILE A 50 -5.63 -1.54 -16.80
C ILE A 50 -6.82 -1.07 -17.64
N SER A 51 -6.61 -0.65 -18.89
CA SER A 51 -7.68 -0.16 -19.76
C SER A 51 -8.63 -1.29 -20.21
N LYS A 52 -8.16 -2.54 -20.20
CA LYS A 52 -8.91 -3.71 -20.66
C LYS A 52 -9.80 -4.34 -19.59
N ILE A 53 -9.63 -3.95 -18.32
CA ILE A 53 -10.32 -4.55 -17.18
C ILE A 53 -11.29 -3.59 -16.48
N GLN A 54 -11.50 -2.38 -17.00
CA GLN A 54 -12.35 -1.39 -16.33
C GLN A 54 -13.84 -1.61 -16.61
N SER A 55 -14.62 -1.88 -15.55
CA SER A 55 -16.07 -2.01 -15.63
C SER A 55 -16.82 -0.68 -15.83
N LEU A 56 -18.15 -0.74 -15.96
CA LEU A 56 -19.02 0.45 -15.96
C LEU A 56 -18.94 1.19 -14.62
N GLU A 57 -18.84 0.49 -13.50
CA GLU A 57 -18.65 1.09 -12.17
C GLU A 57 -17.30 1.83 -12.08
N SER A 58 -16.24 1.28 -12.67
CA SER A 58 -14.94 1.97 -12.77
C SER A 58 -15.05 3.29 -13.53
N LYS A 59 -15.86 3.36 -14.59
CA LYS A 59 -16.12 4.59 -15.35
C LYS A 59 -17.00 5.56 -14.56
N SER A 60 -18.10 5.07 -14.01
CA SER A 60 -19.03 5.85 -13.18
C SER A 60 -18.33 6.49 -11.98
N PHE A 61 -17.43 5.76 -11.31
CA PHE A 61 -16.63 6.33 -10.22
C PHE A 61 -15.79 7.53 -10.67
N LYS A 62 -15.09 7.42 -11.81
CA LYS A 62 -14.27 8.52 -12.34
C LYS A 62 -15.11 9.75 -12.68
N GLU A 63 -16.29 9.55 -13.25
CA GLU A 63 -17.20 10.63 -13.63
C GLU A 63 -17.80 11.37 -12.43
N ASN A 64 -18.06 10.65 -11.33
CA ASN A 64 -18.65 11.20 -10.11
C ASN A 64 -17.62 11.62 -9.06
N TYR A 65 -16.33 11.33 -9.27
CA TYR A 65 -15.30 11.64 -8.30
C TYR A 65 -15.15 13.15 -8.09
N ILE A 66 -15.29 13.59 -6.84
CA ILE A 66 -15.03 14.96 -6.42
C ILE A 66 -13.77 14.97 -5.54
N HIS A 67 -12.77 15.72 -5.99
CA HIS A 67 -11.53 15.85 -5.24
C HIS A 67 -11.73 16.76 -4.01
N LEU A 68 -11.50 16.20 -2.82
CA LEU A 68 -11.58 16.90 -1.54
C LEU A 68 -10.23 16.83 -0.84
N GLY A 69 -9.30 17.70 -1.19
CA GLY A 69 -7.95 17.65 -0.64
C GLY A 69 -6.95 18.59 -1.30
N LYS A 70 -5.69 18.41 -0.91
CA LYS A 70 -4.53 19.12 -1.49
C LYS A 70 -3.53 18.18 -2.18
N SER A 71 -3.81 16.88 -2.21
CA SER A 71 -3.08 15.92 -3.05
C SER A 71 -3.36 16.19 -4.53
N ALA A 72 -2.66 15.50 -5.43
CA ALA A 72 -2.98 15.62 -6.86
C ALA A 72 -4.32 14.91 -7.14
N PRO A 73 -5.31 15.55 -7.77
CA PRO A 73 -6.64 14.97 -7.97
C PRO A 73 -6.61 13.58 -8.61
N ASN A 74 -5.86 13.43 -9.71
CA ASN A 74 -5.75 12.15 -10.42
C ASN A 74 -5.04 11.07 -9.60
N TYR A 75 -4.13 11.44 -8.69
CA TYR A 75 -3.45 10.49 -7.82
C TYR A 75 -4.43 9.94 -6.79
N GLU A 76 -5.15 10.82 -6.10
CA GLU A 76 -6.10 10.42 -5.06
C GLU A 76 -7.28 9.63 -5.64
N MET A 77 -7.82 10.08 -6.78
CA MET A 77 -8.83 9.35 -7.53
C MET A 77 -8.34 7.93 -7.88
N PHE A 78 -7.10 7.80 -8.33
CA PHE A 78 -6.52 6.51 -8.67
C PHE A 78 -6.36 5.59 -7.45
N CYS A 79 -5.90 6.12 -6.31
CA CYS A 79 -5.80 5.35 -5.06
C CYS A 79 -7.15 4.75 -4.66
N MET A 80 -8.25 5.49 -4.82
CA MET A 80 -9.60 4.99 -4.56
C MET A 80 -10.07 4.00 -5.64
N LEU A 81 -9.98 4.39 -6.91
CA LEU A 81 -10.41 3.58 -8.06
C LEU A 81 -9.73 2.20 -8.09
N ARG A 82 -8.53 2.08 -7.53
CA ARG A 82 -7.77 0.84 -7.38
C ARG A 82 -8.60 -0.33 -6.86
N TRP A 83 -9.51 -0.11 -5.92
CA TRP A 83 -10.30 -1.19 -5.32
C TRP A 83 -11.33 -1.77 -6.28
N ILE A 84 -11.93 -0.89 -7.09
CA ILE A 84 -12.83 -1.24 -8.18
C ILE A 84 -12.05 -1.99 -9.27
N ILE A 85 -10.84 -1.51 -9.63
CA ILE A 85 -9.95 -2.17 -10.59
C ILE A 85 -9.53 -3.57 -10.11
N LEU A 86 -9.15 -3.71 -8.84
CA LEU A 86 -8.72 -4.98 -8.27
C LEU A 86 -9.85 -6.02 -8.34
N ARG A 87 -11.06 -5.60 -8.01
CA ARG A 87 -12.26 -6.43 -8.12
C ARG A 87 -12.53 -6.84 -9.56
N ASP A 88 -12.52 -5.88 -10.48
CA ASP A 88 -12.80 -6.14 -11.89
C ASP A 88 -11.76 -7.12 -12.47
N PHE A 89 -10.48 -6.94 -12.13
CA PHE A 89 -9.40 -7.87 -12.46
C PHE A 89 -9.65 -9.27 -11.90
N MET A 90 -9.97 -9.40 -10.61
CA MET A 90 -10.16 -10.71 -9.99
C MET A 90 -11.33 -11.46 -10.63
N ARG A 91 -12.41 -10.77 -11.03
CA ARG A 91 -13.53 -11.36 -11.79
C ARG A 91 -13.12 -11.79 -13.18
N GLU A 92 -12.53 -10.89 -13.95
CA GLU A 92 -12.15 -11.12 -15.35
C GLU A 92 -11.17 -12.29 -15.50
N TYR A 93 -10.22 -12.42 -14.56
CA TYR A 93 -9.19 -13.47 -14.56
C TYR A 93 -9.55 -14.67 -13.69
N ASN A 94 -10.78 -14.74 -13.14
CA ASN A 94 -11.24 -15.81 -12.25
C ASN A 94 -10.28 -16.08 -11.06
N ILE A 95 -9.72 -15.02 -10.49
CA ILE A 95 -8.82 -15.06 -9.34
C ILE A 95 -9.65 -15.11 -8.06
N LYS A 96 -9.67 -16.28 -7.42
CA LYS A 96 -10.41 -16.51 -6.18
C LYS A 96 -9.69 -16.00 -4.94
N GLU A 97 -8.37 -16.02 -4.97
CA GLU A 97 -7.52 -15.64 -3.84
C GLU A 97 -6.28 -14.89 -4.33
N CYS A 98 -5.96 -13.78 -3.68
CA CYS A 98 -4.71 -13.07 -3.92
C CYS A 98 -4.23 -12.29 -2.69
N LEU A 99 -2.93 -11.95 -2.70
CA LEU A 99 -2.39 -10.87 -1.87
C LEU A 99 -2.21 -9.62 -2.73
N HIS A 100 -2.98 -8.58 -2.45
CA HIS A 100 -2.70 -7.24 -2.96
C HIS A 100 -1.67 -6.53 -2.08
N ILE A 101 -0.69 -5.89 -2.70
CA ILE A 101 0.28 -5.00 -2.03
C ILE A 101 0.51 -3.72 -2.84
N ASP A 102 0.80 -2.64 -2.13
CA ASP A 102 1.32 -1.42 -2.73
C ASP A 102 2.67 -1.66 -3.43
N SER A 103 2.93 -0.88 -4.48
CA SER A 103 4.15 -0.99 -5.31
C SER A 103 5.47 -0.69 -4.58
N ASP A 104 5.42 -0.17 -3.35
CA ASP A 104 6.53 0.20 -2.47
C ASP A 104 6.66 -0.72 -1.24
N ILE A 105 6.12 -1.94 -1.32
CA ILE A 105 6.24 -2.99 -0.31
C ILE A 105 7.25 -4.07 -0.76
N LEU A 106 8.23 -4.38 0.08
CA LEU A 106 9.14 -5.51 -0.11
C LEU A 106 8.64 -6.74 0.66
N ILE A 107 8.72 -7.93 0.07
CA ILE A 107 8.34 -9.20 0.70
C ILE A 107 9.58 -10.05 1.00
N PHE A 108 9.69 -10.57 2.23
CA PHE A 108 10.85 -11.33 2.71
C PHE A 108 10.53 -12.76 3.14
N SER A 109 9.27 -13.19 3.02
CA SER A 109 8.82 -14.52 3.40
C SER A 109 8.08 -15.24 2.26
N ASP A 110 8.07 -16.57 2.32
CA ASP A 110 7.13 -17.40 1.58
C ASP A 110 5.72 -17.08 2.07
N LEU A 111 4.90 -16.51 1.19
CA LEU A 111 3.58 -16.01 1.53
C LEU A 111 2.59 -17.12 1.86
N ASN A 112 2.75 -18.34 1.32
CA ASN A 112 1.85 -19.44 1.68
C ASN A 112 2.03 -19.82 3.16
N LYS A 113 3.26 -19.71 3.69
CA LYS A 113 3.54 -19.95 5.11
C LYS A 113 3.18 -18.74 5.96
N ALA A 114 3.55 -17.54 5.53
CA ALA A 114 3.35 -16.30 6.29
C ALA A 114 1.87 -15.94 6.46
N LEU A 115 1.02 -16.28 5.48
CA LEU A 115 -0.42 -16.02 5.53
C LEU A 115 -1.23 -17.16 6.17
N ASN A 116 -0.61 -18.30 6.49
CA ASN A 116 -1.30 -19.44 7.10
C ASN A 116 -2.04 -19.10 8.40
N PRO A 117 -1.50 -18.27 9.33
CA PRO A 117 -2.24 -17.86 10.52
C PRO A 117 -3.56 -17.12 10.23
N PHE A 118 -3.67 -16.56 9.02
CA PHE A 118 -4.82 -15.78 8.57
C PHE A 118 -5.77 -16.57 7.66
N SER A 119 -5.58 -17.88 7.53
CA SER A 119 -6.34 -18.72 6.59
C SER A 119 -7.84 -18.76 6.86
N ASN A 120 -8.27 -18.48 8.09
CA ASN A 120 -9.68 -18.57 8.49
C ASN A 120 -10.47 -17.29 8.20
N TYR A 121 -9.80 -16.20 7.81
CA TYR A 121 -10.46 -14.96 7.48
C TYR A 121 -10.80 -14.88 5.99
N LYS A 122 -11.98 -14.32 5.67
CA LYS A 122 -12.33 -13.98 4.28
C LYS A 122 -11.42 -12.90 3.70
N ILE A 123 -10.98 -11.99 4.57
CA ILE A 123 -10.02 -10.94 4.25
C ILE A 123 -9.11 -10.67 5.44
N SER A 124 -7.86 -10.35 5.17
CA SER A 124 -6.93 -9.81 6.16
C SER A 124 -6.28 -8.54 5.65
N LEU A 125 -6.16 -7.54 6.53
CA LEU A 125 -5.73 -6.18 6.20
C LEU A 125 -4.56 -5.77 7.09
N ALA A 126 -3.62 -4.99 6.57
CA ALA A 126 -2.66 -4.29 7.43
C ALA A 126 -3.31 -3.03 8.03
N HIS A 127 -3.36 -2.92 9.36
CA HIS A 127 -3.95 -1.79 10.11
C HIS A 127 -5.39 -1.44 9.74
N ASN A 128 -6.21 -2.44 9.40
CA ASN A 128 -7.58 -2.23 8.95
C ASN A 128 -7.68 -1.24 7.76
N LEU A 129 -6.64 -1.23 6.92
CA LEU A 129 -6.52 -0.39 5.74
C LEU A 129 -6.35 -1.26 4.50
N ALA A 130 -6.91 -0.80 3.40
CA ALA A 130 -6.65 -1.35 2.08
C ALA A 130 -5.26 -0.91 1.60
N LEU A 131 -4.19 -1.50 2.14
CA LEU A 131 -2.79 -1.24 1.72
C LEU A 131 -2.11 -2.56 1.36
N THR A 132 -2.16 -3.49 2.30
CA THR A 132 -1.86 -4.91 2.08
C THR A 132 -3.11 -5.67 2.42
N MET A 133 -3.62 -6.44 1.45
CA MET A 133 -4.88 -7.16 1.60
C MET A 133 -4.69 -8.59 1.14
N HIS A 134 -4.87 -9.55 2.05
CA HIS A 134 -5.02 -10.95 1.69
C HIS A 134 -6.51 -11.22 1.52
N ILE A 135 -6.93 -11.44 0.27
CA ILE A 135 -8.33 -11.56 -0.13
C ILE A 135 -8.58 -13.01 -0.50
N LYS A 136 -9.48 -13.67 0.24
CA LYS A 136 -9.91 -15.06 0.00
C LYS A 136 -11.35 -15.17 -0.51
N ASP A 137 -12.10 -14.09 -0.35
CA ASP A 137 -13.49 -13.97 -0.79
C ASP A 137 -13.62 -12.66 -1.56
N ILE A 138 -14.02 -12.73 -2.83
CA ILE A 138 -14.17 -11.54 -3.68
C ILE A 138 -15.42 -10.73 -3.30
N GLU A 139 -16.40 -11.33 -2.63
CA GLU A 139 -17.67 -10.67 -2.28
C GLU A 139 -17.44 -9.45 -1.38
N ILE A 140 -16.48 -9.52 -0.44
CA ILE A 140 -16.15 -8.36 0.42
C ILE A 140 -15.53 -7.21 -0.39
N LEU A 141 -14.80 -7.51 -1.46
CA LEU A 141 -14.25 -6.50 -2.36
C LEU A 141 -15.34 -5.92 -3.28
N ASP A 142 -16.34 -6.73 -3.64
CA ASP A 142 -17.54 -6.24 -4.33
C ASP A 142 -18.31 -5.25 -3.48
N GLU A 143 -18.56 -5.58 -2.21
CA GLU A 143 -19.22 -4.70 -1.26
C GLU A 143 -18.42 -3.41 -1.03
N PHE A 144 -17.12 -3.52 -0.83
CA PHE A 144 -16.26 -2.34 -0.64
C PHE A 144 -16.28 -1.43 -1.88
N SER A 145 -16.22 -2.01 -3.08
CA SER A 145 -16.26 -1.25 -4.33
C SER A 145 -17.61 -0.56 -4.55
N LYS A 146 -18.73 -1.22 -4.20
CA LYS A 146 -20.06 -0.61 -4.24
C LYS A 146 -20.18 0.52 -3.21
N TYR A 147 -19.64 0.31 -2.01
CA TYR A 147 -19.62 1.32 -0.96
C TYR A 147 -18.82 2.56 -1.38
N LEU A 148 -17.64 2.36 -1.97
CA LEU A 148 -16.83 3.45 -2.50
C LEU A 148 -17.57 4.24 -3.59
N LEU A 149 -18.23 3.57 -4.54
CA LEU A 149 -19.04 4.23 -5.55
C LEU A 149 -20.19 5.02 -4.93
N PHE A 150 -20.91 4.41 -3.98
CA PHE A 150 -22.02 5.02 -3.27
C PHE A 150 -21.65 6.33 -2.56
N LYS A 151 -20.42 6.44 -2.02
CA LYS A 151 -19.92 7.68 -1.41
C LYS A 151 -19.89 8.89 -2.35
N TYR A 152 -19.78 8.65 -3.66
CA TYR A 152 -19.70 9.71 -4.67
C TYR A 152 -20.94 9.83 -5.54
N THR A 153 -21.79 8.79 -5.62
CA THR A 153 -23.03 8.82 -6.40
C THR A 153 -24.27 9.17 -5.58
N ASN A 154 -24.22 9.06 -4.24
CA ASN A 154 -25.31 9.47 -3.36
C ASN A 154 -25.05 10.87 -2.79
N GLU A 155 -26.03 11.76 -2.94
CA GLU A 155 -25.90 13.15 -2.52
C GLU A 155 -25.65 13.31 -1.01
N ASN A 156 -26.35 12.54 -0.17
CA ASN A 156 -26.18 12.62 1.29
C ASN A 156 -24.79 12.16 1.71
N GLU A 157 -24.27 11.07 1.14
CA GLU A 157 -22.92 10.60 1.45
C GLU A 157 -21.83 11.55 0.93
N LEU A 158 -22.02 12.09 -0.27
CA LEU A 158 -21.10 13.08 -0.82
C LEU A 158 -21.06 14.33 0.06
N ASN A 159 -22.22 14.78 0.57
CA ASN A 159 -22.29 15.90 1.50
C ASN A 159 -21.60 15.58 2.84
N LYS A 160 -21.64 14.33 3.33
CA LYS A 160 -20.83 13.92 4.50
C LYS A 160 -19.33 14.04 4.23
N LEU A 161 -18.86 13.65 3.04
CA LEU A 161 -17.44 13.82 2.67
C LEU A 161 -17.05 15.30 2.61
N LYS A 162 -17.90 16.14 2.00
CA LYS A 162 -17.70 17.60 1.96
C LYS A 162 -17.67 18.19 3.37
N ASP A 163 -18.58 17.79 4.25
CA ASP A 163 -18.62 18.25 5.64
C ASP A 163 -17.36 17.82 6.40
N MET A 164 -16.93 16.56 6.23
CA MET A 164 -15.69 16.06 6.82
C MET A 164 -14.46 16.88 6.38
N TYR A 165 -14.44 17.38 5.15
CA TYR A 165 -13.33 18.19 4.64
C TYR A 165 -13.44 19.68 5.00
N TYR A 166 -14.56 20.32 4.69
CA TYR A 166 -14.74 21.76 4.79
C TYR A 166 -15.14 22.25 6.19
N LYS A 167 -15.80 21.42 7.01
CA LYS A 167 -16.28 21.79 8.35
C LYS A 167 -15.37 21.29 9.47
N THR A 168 -14.15 20.86 9.16
CA THR A 168 -13.14 20.42 10.13
C THR A 168 -11.78 21.07 9.85
N GLU A 169 -10.82 20.87 10.75
CA GLU A 169 -9.43 21.34 10.57
C GLU A 169 -8.69 20.71 9.37
N ARG A 170 -9.29 19.71 8.71
CA ARG A 170 -8.71 19.04 7.54
C ARG A 170 -8.31 20.03 6.44
N ILE A 171 -9.12 21.04 6.16
CA ILE A 171 -8.80 22.06 5.14
C ILE A 171 -7.46 22.78 5.38
N ASN A 172 -7.03 22.87 6.65
CA ASN A 172 -5.80 23.53 7.07
C ASN A 172 -4.59 22.56 7.06
N ASN A 173 -4.81 21.25 7.08
CA ASN A 173 -3.78 20.22 7.32
C ASN A 173 -2.97 19.78 6.08
N GLY A 174 -2.88 20.64 5.06
CA GLY A 174 -2.07 20.32 3.87
C GLY A 174 -2.59 19.06 3.15
N VAL A 175 -1.66 18.24 2.63
CA VAL A 175 -2.00 16.95 2.00
C VAL A 175 -2.61 15.96 2.99
N ALA A 176 -2.20 15.99 4.27
CA ALA A 176 -2.68 15.09 5.30
C ALA A 176 -4.16 15.31 5.66
N GLY A 177 -4.74 16.46 5.30
CA GLY A 177 -6.16 16.73 5.46
C GLY A 177 -7.04 16.24 4.30
N SER A 178 -6.46 15.70 3.22
CA SER A 178 -7.24 15.21 2.07
C SER A 178 -8.14 14.05 2.47
N ILE A 179 -9.31 13.95 1.86
CA ILE A 179 -10.14 12.74 1.92
C ILE A 179 -9.49 11.67 1.03
N SER A 180 -9.16 10.54 1.63
CA SER A 180 -8.36 9.48 0.98
C SER A 180 -9.09 8.13 0.95
N ASP A 181 -8.57 7.20 0.14
CA ASP A 181 -9.01 5.81 0.13
C ASP A 181 -8.92 5.16 1.51
N MET A 182 -7.94 5.55 2.32
CA MET A 182 -7.79 5.11 3.70
C MET A 182 -8.95 5.53 4.61
N ASP A 183 -9.49 6.74 4.44
CA ASP A 183 -10.65 7.21 5.24
C ASP A 183 -11.88 6.32 4.98
N ILE A 184 -12.15 6.06 3.69
CA ILE A 184 -13.29 5.25 3.24
C ILE A 184 -13.09 3.78 3.63
N SER A 185 -11.85 3.27 3.52
CA SER A 185 -11.50 1.91 3.95
C SER A 185 -11.80 1.69 5.43
N ARG A 186 -11.32 2.59 6.31
CA ARG A 186 -11.58 2.47 7.76
C ARG A 186 -13.06 2.51 8.08
N GLU A 187 -13.80 3.42 7.47
CA GLU A 187 -15.24 3.52 7.67
C GLU A 187 -15.98 2.24 7.22
N PHE A 188 -15.60 1.66 6.08
CA PHE A 188 -16.21 0.43 5.59
C PHE A 188 -15.86 -0.77 6.47
N PHE A 189 -14.57 -1.05 6.67
CA PHE A 189 -14.13 -2.25 7.36
C PHE A 189 -14.43 -2.24 8.85
N SER A 190 -14.63 -1.06 9.48
CA SER A 190 -15.16 -0.99 10.85
C SER A 190 -16.64 -1.38 10.99
N ARG A 191 -17.39 -1.47 9.89
CA ARG A 191 -18.81 -1.84 9.87
C ARG A 191 -19.07 -3.28 9.39
N VAL A 192 -18.05 -3.93 8.83
CA VAL A 192 -18.10 -5.34 8.46
C VAL A 192 -18.30 -6.16 9.74
N LYS A 193 -19.27 -7.07 9.73
CA LYS A 193 -19.63 -7.88 10.91
C LYS A 193 -18.74 -9.10 11.05
N GLU A 194 -18.31 -9.64 9.91
CA GLU A 194 -17.41 -10.77 9.83
C GLU A 194 -16.02 -10.41 10.39
N PRO A 195 -15.35 -11.34 11.08
CA PRO A 195 -13.97 -11.13 11.51
C PRO A 195 -13.02 -10.83 10.33
N ILE A 196 -12.20 -9.80 10.49
CA ILE A 196 -11.12 -9.42 9.58
C ILE A 196 -9.78 -9.77 10.24
N GLY A 197 -8.89 -10.43 9.52
CA GLY A 197 -7.54 -10.71 10.02
C GLY A 197 -6.68 -9.45 10.03
N ASP A 198 -5.91 -9.21 11.10
CA ASP A 198 -4.98 -8.08 11.16
C ASP A 198 -3.55 -8.53 10.80
N LEU A 199 -3.11 -8.20 9.59
CA LEU A 199 -1.75 -8.51 9.12
C LEU A 199 -0.67 -7.74 9.91
N SER A 200 -1.07 -6.67 10.60
CA SER A 200 -0.19 -5.87 11.46
C SER A 200 -0.11 -6.39 12.89
N GLU A 201 -0.78 -7.50 13.20
CA GLU A 201 -0.59 -8.21 14.47
C GLU A 201 0.72 -9.01 14.44
N ILE A 202 1.42 -9.05 15.58
CA ILE A 202 2.59 -9.92 15.74
C ILE A 202 2.09 -11.34 16.04
N VAL A 203 2.30 -12.24 15.09
CA VAL A 203 1.96 -13.66 15.23
C VAL A 203 3.23 -14.49 15.07
N ASN A 204 3.50 -15.39 16.01
CA ASN A 204 4.71 -16.22 16.04
C ASN A 204 6.01 -15.40 15.89
N ASP A 205 6.12 -14.31 16.66
CA ASP A 205 7.23 -13.34 16.62
C ASP A 205 7.51 -12.77 15.20
N SER A 206 6.46 -12.64 14.38
CA SER A 206 6.54 -12.14 13.01
C SER A 206 5.35 -11.27 12.61
N ILE A 207 5.54 -10.35 11.65
CA ILE A 207 4.55 -9.32 11.29
C ILE A 207 4.65 -8.89 9.80
N PHE A 208 3.54 -8.47 9.20
CA PHE A 208 3.57 -7.66 7.97
C PHE A 208 3.67 -6.18 8.34
N ASP A 209 4.76 -5.52 7.93
CA ASP A 209 5.00 -4.13 8.29
C ASP A 209 3.97 -3.19 7.67
N SER A 210 3.37 -2.37 8.51
CA SER A 210 2.47 -1.31 8.06
C SER A 210 3.20 -0.14 7.44
N ALA A 211 4.34 0.25 8.03
CA ALA A 211 5.33 1.15 7.45
C ALA A 211 6.55 1.23 8.37
N ILE A 212 7.73 1.36 7.75
CA ILE A 212 8.99 1.44 8.50
C ILE A 212 9.12 2.72 9.33
N VAL A 213 8.22 3.70 9.17
CA VAL A 213 8.17 4.95 9.96
C VAL A 213 7.31 4.83 11.23
N TYR A 214 6.52 3.77 11.37
CA TYR A 214 5.62 3.53 12.49
C TYR A 214 6.15 2.44 13.43
N GLY A 215 5.54 2.31 14.62
CA GLY A 215 5.82 1.25 15.58
C GLY A 215 6.45 1.68 16.91
N GLU A 216 6.56 2.98 17.19
CA GLU A 216 6.87 3.42 18.56
C GLU A 216 5.65 3.31 19.48
N PRO A 217 5.87 3.10 20.79
CA PRO A 217 7.17 2.97 21.47
C PRO A 217 7.82 1.57 21.38
N GLU A 218 7.12 0.57 20.87
CA GLU A 218 7.51 -0.83 21.05
C GLU A 218 8.69 -1.24 20.16
N PHE A 219 8.75 -0.80 18.91
CA PHE A 219 9.87 -1.09 18.03
C PHE A 219 11.05 -0.14 18.26
N GLU A 220 12.26 -0.69 18.27
CA GLU A 220 13.48 0.11 18.30
C GLU A 220 13.60 0.97 17.04
N MET A 221 13.74 2.28 17.22
CA MET A 221 13.82 3.24 16.11
C MET A 221 15.21 3.84 15.96
N LEU A 222 15.69 3.92 14.72
CA LEU A 222 16.80 4.78 14.31
C LEU A 222 16.33 6.22 14.19
N LYS A 223 16.86 7.10 15.05
CA LYS A 223 16.58 8.55 15.05
C LYS A 223 17.82 9.33 14.62
N LYS A 224 17.71 10.12 13.55
CA LYS A 224 18.77 11.06 13.13
C LYS A 224 18.14 12.38 12.66
N GLY A 225 18.28 13.43 13.48
CA GLY A 225 17.59 14.70 13.27
C GLY A 225 16.07 14.51 13.31
N LYS A 226 15.35 15.11 12.35
CA LYS A 226 13.88 14.98 12.22
C LYS A 226 13.39 13.65 11.65
N TYR A 227 14.31 12.75 11.26
CA TYR A 227 13.98 11.49 10.61
C TYR A 227 14.04 10.34 11.60
N LYS A 228 13.04 9.47 11.49
CA LYS A 228 12.86 8.30 12.34
C LYS A 228 12.35 7.12 11.51
N LEU A 229 12.98 5.97 11.67
CA LEU A 229 12.64 4.71 10.99
C LEU A 229 12.90 3.55 11.96
N LYS A 230 12.18 2.44 11.83
CA LYS A 230 12.50 1.19 12.53
C LYS A 230 13.96 0.80 12.28
N LYS A 231 14.66 0.32 13.30
CA LYS A 231 16.04 -0.18 13.18
C LYS A 231 16.05 -1.57 12.57
N ILE A 232 15.85 -1.62 11.25
CA ILE A 232 15.84 -2.89 10.51
C ILE A 232 17.27 -3.42 10.36
N PHE A 233 17.51 -4.63 10.84
CA PHE A 233 18.75 -5.39 10.63
C PHE A 233 18.45 -6.75 10.01
N PHE A 234 19.42 -7.34 9.32
CA PHE A 234 19.26 -8.60 8.62
C PHE A 234 20.10 -9.70 9.24
N GLU A 235 19.47 -10.85 9.49
CA GLU A 235 20.15 -12.10 9.82
C GLU A 235 19.77 -13.14 8.77
N ASN A 236 20.75 -13.76 8.12
CA ASN A 236 20.51 -14.76 7.06
C ASN A 236 19.51 -14.29 5.98
N LYS A 237 19.62 -13.00 5.58
CA LYS A 237 18.74 -12.33 4.60
C LYS A 237 17.28 -12.13 5.07
N ILE A 238 16.99 -12.33 6.34
CA ILE A 238 15.68 -12.10 6.95
C ILE A 238 15.73 -10.78 7.74
N PRO A 239 14.79 -9.84 7.51
CA PRO A 239 14.72 -8.59 8.24
C PRO A 239 14.10 -8.77 9.63
N PHE A 240 14.71 -8.12 10.61
CA PHE A 240 14.26 -8.06 12.00
C PHE A 240 14.29 -6.63 12.53
N CYS A 241 13.56 -6.40 13.61
CA CYS A 241 13.70 -5.23 14.49
C CYS A 241 13.52 -5.69 15.93
N ASN A 242 14.25 -5.05 16.84
CA ASN A 242 14.01 -5.26 18.27
C ASN A 242 12.66 -4.65 18.65
N TYR A 243 11.96 -5.32 19.53
CA TYR A 243 10.62 -5.00 19.99
C TYR A 243 10.57 -5.18 21.51
N VAL A 244 10.00 -4.19 22.20
CA VAL A 244 9.88 -4.17 23.65
C VAL A 244 8.42 -3.93 24.02
N LEU A 245 7.82 -4.88 24.72
CA LEU A 245 6.47 -4.75 25.26
C LEU A 245 6.47 -5.22 26.69
N ASN A 246 5.94 -4.41 27.61
CA ASN A 246 5.87 -4.72 29.05
C ASN A 246 7.21 -5.16 29.68
N GLY A 247 8.34 -4.64 29.17
CA GLY A 247 9.69 -4.98 29.64
C GLY A 247 10.29 -6.25 29.02
N GLU A 248 9.54 -7.00 28.22
CA GLU A 248 10.07 -8.15 27.48
C GLU A 248 10.71 -7.70 26.17
N ASN A 249 11.96 -8.11 25.96
CA ASN A 249 12.67 -7.87 24.71
C ASN A 249 12.47 -9.05 23.77
N LYS A 250 11.93 -8.79 22.58
CA LYS A 250 11.79 -9.75 21.50
C LYS A 250 12.44 -9.25 20.23
N LYS A 251 12.79 -10.19 19.37
CA LYS A 251 13.25 -9.91 18.02
C LYS A 251 12.14 -10.31 17.06
N ILE A 252 11.53 -9.33 16.41
CA ILE A 252 10.39 -9.55 15.53
C ILE A 252 10.84 -9.62 14.08
N LYS A 253 10.46 -10.70 13.41
CA LYS A 253 10.69 -10.93 11.99
C LYS A 253 9.69 -10.16 11.15
N PHE A 254 10.15 -9.56 10.05
CA PHE A 254 9.26 -8.92 9.08
C PHE A 254 9.00 -9.82 7.88
N HIS A 255 7.72 -10.08 7.60
CA HIS A 255 7.27 -10.70 6.35
C HIS A 255 7.30 -9.71 5.19
N SER A 256 7.01 -8.44 5.49
CA SER A 256 7.05 -7.33 4.54
C SER A 256 7.69 -6.09 5.17
N LEU A 257 8.20 -5.18 4.34
CA LEU A 257 8.60 -3.82 4.74
C LEU A 257 7.89 -2.82 3.81
N HIS A 258 7.17 -1.85 4.37
CA HIS A 258 6.43 -0.86 3.60
C HIS A 258 7.13 0.50 3.62
N LEU A 259 7.50 0.99 2.43
CA LEU A 259 8.34 2.18 2.25
C LEU A 259 7.57 3.36 1.66
N LEU A 260 6.87 4.09 2.52
CA LEU A 260 6.10 5.28 2.14
C LEU A 260 6.96 6.49 1.76
N THR A 261 6.45 7.31 0.85
CA THR A 261 6.96 8.66 0.50
C THR A 261 8.48 8.71 0.19
N TRP A 262 9.28 9.36 1.02
CA TRP A 262 10.73 9.51 0.84
C TRP A 262 11.49 8.22 1.17
N THR A 263 10.91 7.33 2.00
CA THR A 263 11.60 6.10 2.38
C THR A 263 11.78 5.11 1.22
N LYS A 264 11.05 5.31 0.11
CA LYS A 264 11.25 4.59 -1.17
C LYS A 264 12.70 4.59 -1.64
N LEU A 265 13.52 5.57 -1.24
CA LEU A 265 14.95 5.63 -1.54
C LEU A 265 15.73 4.43 -0.97
N PHE A 266 15.23 3.76 0.07
CA PHE A 266 15.86 2.58 0.68
C PHE A 266 15.43 1.25 0.06
N ILE A 267 14.43 1.20 -0.82
CA ILE A 267 13.92 -0.04 -1.43
C ILE A 267 15.07 -0.86 -2.04
N LYS A 268 15.95 -0.20 -2.81
CA LYS A 268 17.12 -0.88 -3.41
C LYS A 268 18.02 -1.49 -2.34
N LYS A 269 18.33 -0.74 -1.27
CA LYS A 269 19.23 -1.18 -0.20
C LYS A 269 18.64 -2.38 0.54
N LEU A 270 17.38 -2.27 0.98
CA LEU A 270 16.69 -3.33 1.72
C LEU A 270 16.42 -4.58 0.87
N SER A 271 16.13 -4.42 -0.44
CA SER A 271 16.01 -5.57 -1.35
C SER A 271 17.32 -6.36 -1.53
N ASN A 272 18.47 -5.77 -1.17
CA ASN A 272 19.76 -6.47 -1.14
C ASN A 272 20.10 -6.99 0.27
N CYS A 273 19.12 -7.02 1.17
CA CYS A 273 19.23 -7.52 2.55
C CYS A 273 20.36 -6.85 3.34
N LYS A 274 20.46 -5.52 3.21
CA LYS A 274 21.43 -4.70 3.95
C LYS A 274 20.74 -3.94 5.07
N ASP A 275 21.33 -3.97 6.25
CA ASP A 275 20.86 -3.25 7.44
C ASP A 275 20.53 -1.80 7.13
N LEU A 276 19.40 -1.35 7.65
CA LEU A 276 18.95 0.01 7.46
C LEU A 276 19.86 0.94 8.24
N ASP A 277 20.44 1.87 7.50
CA ASP A 277 21.11 3.03 8.05
C ASP A 277 21.00 4.14 7.01
N PHE A 278 20.97 5.39 7.49
CA PHE A 278 20.75 6.55 6.65
C PHE A 278 21.53 7.77 7.13
N ASN A 279 21.79 8.68 6.19
CA ASN A 279 22.30 10.01 6.48
C ASN A 279 21.21 11.04 6.12
N PRO A 280 20.75 11.86 7.09
CA PRO A 280 19.76 12.92 6.86
C PRO A 280 20.06 13.84 5.68
N TYR A 281 21.34 14.09 5.38
CA TYR A 281 21.76 14.93 4.27
C TYR A 281 21.26 14.40 2.92
N PHE A 282 21.41 13.10 2.65
CA PHE A 282 20.92 12.49 1.40
C PHE A 282 19.39 12.53 1.30
N ILE A 283 18.69 12.39 2.43
CA ILE A 283 17.23 12.49 2.46
C ILE A 283 16.79 13.91 2.11
N ASN A 284 17.44 14.92 2.70
CA ASN A 284 17.16 16.33 2.40
C ASN A 284 17.40 16.64 0.92
N ILE A 285 18.54 16.24 0.36
CA ILE A 285 18.83 16.40 -1.07
C ILE A 285 17.73 15.77 -1.93
N TYR A 286 17.35 14.53 -1.65
CA TYR A 286 16.30 13.84 -2.40
C TYR A 286 14.96 14.60 -2.36
N ARG A 287 14.59 15.13 -1.19
CA ARG A 287 13.36 15.92 -1.02
C ARG A 287 13.41 17.21 -1.82
N GLU A 288 14.52 17.95 -1.78
CA GLU A 288 14.69 19.18 -2.55
C GLU A 288 14.61 18.91 -4.06
N PHE A 289 15.30 17.89 -4.56
CA PHE A 289 15.19 17.49 -5.97
C PHE A 289 13.77 17.09 -6.37
N THR A 290 13.01 16.45 -5.49
CA THR A 290 11.62 16.06 -5.74
C THR A 290 10.71 17.29 -5.83
N VAL A 291 10.88 18.24 -4.91
CA VAL A 291 10.14 19.52 -4.92
C VAL A 291 10.48 20.32 -6.18
N PHE A 292 11.76 20.42 -6.52
CA PHE A 292 12.23 21.10 -7.73
C PHE A 292 11.64 20.50 -9.01
N LYS A 293 11.68 19.17 -9.15
CA LYS A 293 11.09 18.45 -10.29
C LYS A 293 9.57 18.68 -10.40
N SER A 294 8.87 18.73 -9.26
CA SER A 294 7.43 19.03 -9.21
C SER A 294 7.14 20.45 -9.70
N LYS A 295 7.94 21.44 -9.26
CA LYS A 295 7.84 22.83 -9.74
C LYS A 295 8.06 22.92 -11.24
N ILE A 296 9.14 22.34 -11.77
CA ILE A 296 9.43 22.35 -13.23
C ILE A 296 8.27 21.77 -14.05
N ARG A 297 7.73 20.61 -13.65
CA ARG A 297 6.60 20.00 -14.37
C ARG A 297 5.38 20.90 -14.45
N LYS A 298 5.11 21.73 -13.43
CA LYS A 298 4.02 22.72 -13.47
C LYS A 298 4.27 23.85 -14.48
N TYR A 299 5.53 24.16 -14.79
CA TYR A 299 5.87 25.18 -15.79
C TYR A 299 5.87 24.62 -17.22
N ILE A 300 6.24 23.35 -17.41
CA ILE A 300 6.29 22.71 -18.73
C ILE A 300 4.90 22.24 -19.22
N ASN A 301 3.99 21.93 -18.30
CA ASN A 301 2.62 21.48 -18.64
C ASN A 301 1.57 22.60 -18.57
N LYS A 302 2.00 23.87 -18.57
CA LYS A 302 1.15 25.05 -18.81
C LYS A 302 1.41 25.52 -20.24
#